data_AF-A0AAW0BHX3-F1
#
_entry.id   AF-A0AAW0BHX3-F1
#
_cell.length_a   1.000
_cell.length_b   1.000
_cell.length_c   1.000
_cell.angle_alpha   90.00
_cell.angle_beta   90.00
_cell.angle_gamma   90.00
#
_symmetry.space_group_name_H-M   'P 1'
#
loop_
_entity.id
_entity.type
_entity.pdbx_description
1 polymer ?
#
loop_
_entity_poly.entity_id
_entity_poly.type
_entity_poly.pdbx_seq_one_letter_code
_entity_poly.pdbx_strand_id
1 'polypeptide(L)'
;MKALNSLSFISFISAVLAHGGHAGTGPEKGETIQQYARRHMAKEHHIDSFDLRSFFQLHDLNRDGNWDREEIEAIYGVHHVYSQKKSKDDIEHQQKADKIVNEVLRILDANKNGKVTADEFEKVGLDGLPNFDHLGAEGHHYDVESEFFLHHEEEFHSTPETQTDESYIHPEDIEHFAQHEDIERREAEKEAKYQGISVEEVLKQHADAEAAAAAAAAHPDADQEPLAAAEHPHGEQVEPNQPPSAPNPRVTRVTPPEKQDPAQRFRNAKSEADKKGEWGAGSDGYQRPTKPEDKMRKNLPYKERIQYKFRRSWGDF
;
A
#
# COMPACT_ATOMS: atom_id res chain seq x y z
N MET A 1 51.61 61.36 2.32
CA MET A 1 50.48 61.29 1.36
C MET A 1 50.04 59.84 1.27
N LYS A 2 48.74 59.58 1.49
CA LYS A 2 47.84 58.52 0.98
C LYS A 2 48.51 57.30 0.30
N ALA A 3 48.09 56.04 0.43
CA ALA A 3 46.99 55.33 1.07
C ALA A 3 47.11 53.84 0.65
N LEU A 4 46.23 52.98 1.16
CA LEU A 4 45.86 51.64 0.65
C LEU A 4 46.86 50.48 0.84
N ASN A 5 46.70 49.76 1.96
CA ASN A 5 46.80 48.30 1.95
C ASN A 5 45.39 47.76 2.24
N SER A 6 44.57 47.68 1.18
CA SER A 6 43.27 47.01 1.25
C SER A 6 43.50 45.51 1.30
N LEU A 7 43.09 44.91 2.42
CA LEU A 7 43.05 43.47 2.65
C LEU A 7 42.06 42.84 1.65
N SER A 8 42.55 42.09 0.67
CA SER A 8 41.72 41.18 -0.13
C SER A 8 41.31 39.99 0.73
N PHE A 9 40.09 40.02 1.24
CA PHE A 9 39.39 38.82 1.72
C PHE A 9 38.06 38.73 0.96
N ILE A 10 38.12 38.20 -0.25
CA ILE A 10 36.91 37.86 -1.01
C ILE A 10 36.39 36.55 -0.42
N SER A 11 35.36 36.68 0.41
CA SER A 11 34.57 35.56 0.90
C SER A 11 33.72 35.03 -0.26
N PHE A 12 34.12 33.90 -0.85
CA PHE A 12 33.26 33.13 -1.76
C PHE A 12 32.28 32.31 -0.90
N ILE A 13 31.19 32.94 -0.47
CA ILE A 13 30.00 32.20 -0.05
C ILE A 13 29.30 31.77 -1.33
N SER A 14 29.63 30.56 -1.79
CA SER A 14 28.80 29.88 -2.77
C SER A 14 27.51 29.50 -2.06
N ALA A 15 26.45 30.27 -2.30
CA ALA A 15 25.10 29.84 -2.00
C ALA A 15 24.83 28.60 -2.86
N VAL A 16 24.94 27.42 -2.28
CA VAL A 16 24.36 26.20 -2.86
C VAL A 16 22.85 26.38 -2.74
N LEU A 17 22.29 27.09 -3.71
CA LEU A 17 20.90 26.93 -4.09
C LEU A 17 20.79 25.53 -4.69
N ALA A 18 20.66 24.52 -3.84
CA ALA A 18 20.08 23.24 -4.24
C ALA A 18 18.61 23.53 -4.54
N HIS A 19 18.34 23.98 -5.76
CA HIS A 19 17.01 23.91 -6.34
C HIS A 19 16.79 22.43 -6.65
N GLY A 20 16.00 21.76 -5.82
CA GLY A 20 15.34 20.50 -6.19
C GLY A 20 14.52 20.77 -7.44
N GLY A 21 15.10 20.45 -8.59
CA GLY A 21 14.45 20.53 -9.88
C GLY A 21 13.52 19.35 -10.03
N HIS A 22 12.34 19.43 -9.42
CA HIS A 22 11.23 18.55 -9.80
C HIS A 22 10.82 18.94 -11.21
N ALA A 23 11.30 18.18 -12.19
CA ALA A 23 10.78 18.23 -13.54
C ALA A 23 9.33 17.70 -13.52
N GLY A 24 8.37 18.58 -13.25
CA GLY A 24 7.00 18.47 -13.77
C GLY A 24 6.19 17.21 -13.45
N THR A 25 6.31 16.62 -12.26
CA THR A 25 5.46 15.47 -11.88
C THR A 25 4.11 15.88 -11.28
N GLY A 26 3.95 17.13 -10.83
CA GLY A 26 2.65 17.65 -10.39
C GLY A 26 1.81 18.19 -11.56
N PRO A 27 0.49 18.35 -11.39
CA PRO A 27 -0.37 18.94 -12.41
C PRO A 27 0.17 20.30 -12.88
N GLU A 28 0.34 20.46 -14.19
CA GLU A 28 0.69 21.77 -14.74
C GLU A 28 -0.44 22.77 -14.46
N LYS A 29 -0.09 24.05 -14.26
CA LYS A 29 -1.09 25.09 -14.03
C LYS A 29 -2.02 25.18 -15.25
N GLY A 30 -3.28 24.75 -15.08
CA GLY A 30 -4.26 24.69 -16.16
C GLY A 30 -4.30 23.35 -16.91
N GLU A 31 -3.82 22.27 -16.29
CA GLU A 31 -3.96 20.90 -16.79
C GLU A 31 -5.41 20.62 -17.20
N THR A 32 -5.59 20.27 -18.47
CA THR A 32 -6.88 19.82 -19.00
C THR A 32 -7.28 18.53 -18.31
N ILE A 33 -8.57 18.26 -18.22
CA ILE A 33 -9.01 17.03 -17.59
C ILE A 33 -8.57 15.75 -18.32
N GLN A 34 -8.36 15.81 -19.64
CA GLN A 34 -7.73 14.71 -20.38
C GLN A 34 -6.29 14.46 -19.93
N GLN A 35 -5.55 15.54 -19.64
CA GLN A 35 -4.19 15.43 -19.11
C GLN A 35 -4.22 14.87 -17.68
N TYR A 36 -5.15 15.31 -16.82
CA TYR A 36 -5.38 14.71 -15.50
C TYR A 36 -5.67 13.21 -15.62
N ALA A 37 -6.63 12.80 -16.46
CA ALA A 37 -7.02 11.40 -16.60
C ALA A 37 -5.86 10.55 -17.16
N ARG A 38 -5.07 11.10 -18.09
CA ARG A 38 -3.86 10.43 -18.58
C ARG A 38 -2.80 10.32 -17.50
N ARG A 39 -2.53 11.39 -16.76
CA ARG A 39 -1.59 11.39 -15.65
C ARG A 39 -2.02 10.40 -14.57
N HIS A 40 -3.30 10.38 -14.21
CA HIS A 40 -3.89 9.42 -13.29
C HIS A 40 -3.72 7.98 -13.76
N MET A 41 -4.09 7.67 -15.00
CA MET A 41 -3.94 6.32 -15.55
C MET A 41 -2.48 5.88 -15.68
N ALA A 42 -1.58 6.80 -16.01
CA ALA A 42 -0.16 6.51 -16.11
C ALA A 42 0.50 6.32 -14.74
N LYS A 43 0.15 7.17 -13.76
CA LYS A 43 0.75 7.12 -12.41
C LYS A 43 0.14 6.06 -11.51
N GLU A 44 -1.19 6.01 -11.43
CA GLU A 44 -1.89 5.12 -10.49
C GLU A 44 -2.08 3.71 -11.06
N HIS A 45 -2.12 3.57 -12.38
CA HIS A 45 -2.43 2.30 -13.05
C HIS A 45 -1.39 1.83 -14.05
N HIS A 46 -0.30 2.58 -14.28
CA HIS A 46 0.75 2.26 -15.26
C HIS A 46 0.21 1.98 -16.68
N ILE A 47 -0.87 2.68 -17.06
CA ILE A 47 -1.54 2.55 -18.37
C ILE A 47 -1.41 3.87 -19.14
N ASP A 48 -0.55 3.88 -20.14
CA ASP A 48 -0.32 5.04 -21.01
C ASP A 48 -1.46 5.27 -22.03
N SER A 49 -2.20 4.21 -22.38
CA SER A 49 -3.25 4.25 -23.39
C SER A 49 -4.50 3.50 -22.94
N PHE A 50 -5.63 4.18 -22.96
CA PHE A 50 -6.92 3.64 -22.56
C PHE A 50 -8.05 4.28 -23.38
N ASP A 51 -9.19 3.60 -23.43
CA ASP A 51 -10.45 4.19 -23.88
C ASP A 51 -11.35 4.55 -22.68
N LEU A 52 -12.41 5.31 -22.96
CA LEU A 52 -13.36 5.77 -21.92
C LEU A 52 -13.94 4.60 -21.12
N ARG A 53 -14.23 3.48 -21.80
CA ARG A 53 -14.88 2.34 -21.16
C ARG A 53 -13.92 1.56 -20.27
N SER A 54 -12.65 1.49 -20.66
CA SER A 54 -11.58 0.89 -19.87
C SER A 54 -11.31 1.74 -18.61
N PHE A 55 -11.29 3.07 -18.75
CA PHE A 55 -11.23 3.98 -17.60
C PHE A 55 -12.43 3.74 -16.67
N PHE A 56 -13.64 3.64 -17.22
CA PHE A 56 -14.85 3.36 -16.45
C PHE A 56 -14.74 2.06 -15.66
N GLN A 57 -14.45 0.97 -16.36
CA GLN A 57 -14.44 -0.38 -15.79
C GLN A 57 -13.34 -0.59 -14.75
N LEU A 58 -12.19 0.09 -14.89
CA LEU A 58 -11.09 0.01 -13.93
C LEU A 58 -11.46 0.63 -12.58
N HIS A 59 -12.33 1.65 -12.60
CA HIS A 59 -12.76 2.38 -11.40
C HIS A 59 -14.14 1.96 -10.88
N ASP A 60 -14.81 1.05 -11.56
CA ASP A 60 -15.96 0.29 -11.05
C ASP A 60 -15.41 -0.83 -10.13
N LEU A 61 -15.11 -0.44 -8.89
CA LEU A 61 -14.38 -1.25 -7.92
C LEU A 61 -15.18 -2.51 -7.54
N ASN A 62 -16.50 -2.39 -7.47
CA ASN A 62 -17.39 -3.49 -7.10
C ASN A 62 -17.95 -4.26 -8.31
N ARG A 63 -17.69 -3.78 -9.54
CA ARG A 63 -18.12 -4.39 -10.81
C ARG A 63 -19.64 -4.44 -10.99
N ASP A 64 -20.36 -3.47 -10.45
CA ASP A 64 -21.82 -3.35 -10.60
C ASP A 64 -22.24 -2.55 -11.84
N GLY A 65 -21.26 -2.02 -12.58
CA GLY A 65 -21.46 -1.27 -13.83
C GLY A 65 -21.83 0.20 -13.62
N ASN A 66 -21.71 0.72 -12.40
CA ASN A 66 -21.95 2.10 -12.05
C ASN A 66 -20.77 2.64 -11.25
N TRP A 67 -20.59 3.96 -11.24
CA TRP A 67 -19.82 4.64 -10.20
C TRP A 67 -20.77 5.24 -9.19
N ASP A 68 -20.66 4.80 -7.94
CA ASP A 68 -21.33 5.42 -6.80
C ASP A 68 -20.48 6.50 -6.13
N ARG A 69 -20.95 7.01 -4.99
CA ARG A 69 -20.26 8.06 -4.25
C ARG A 69 -18.85 7.61 -3.86
N GLU A 70 -18.76 6.41 -3.29
CA GLU A 70 -17.53 5.84 -2.76
C GLU A 70 -16.50 5.65 -3.87
N GLU A 71 -16.92 5.19 -5.05
CA GLU A 71 -16.06 5.04 -6.23
C GLU A 71 -15.62 6.40 -6.80
N ILE A 72 -16.51 7.40 -6.83
CA ILE A 72 -16.13 8.78 -7.21
C ILE A 72 -15.11 9.35 -6.22
N GLU A 73 -15.32 9.16 -4.92
CA GLU A 73 -14.37 9.59 -3.88
C GLU A 73 -13.02 8.88 -4.04
N ALA A 74 -12.99 7.60 -4.44
CA ALA A 74 -11.77 6.85 -4.71
C ALA A 74 -11.04 7.33 -5.97
N ILE A 75 -11.75 7.57 -7.09
CA ILE A 75 -11.17 8.13 -8.32
C ILE A 75 -10.39 9.42 -8.03
N TYR A 76 -10.91 10.26 -7.14
CA TYR A 76 -10.30 11.52 -6.74
C TYR A 76 -9.45 11.45 -5.45
N GLY A 77 -9.14 10.26 -4.94
CA GLY A 77 -8.24 10.08 -3.80
C GLY A 77 -8.70 10.80 -2.53
N VAL A 78 -10.01 10.98 -2.34
CA VAL A 78 -10.58 11.73 -1.22
C VAL A 78 -10.14 11.13 0.12
N HIS A 79 -10.22 9.81 0.25
CA HIS A 79 -9.92 9.13 1.51
C HIS A 79 -8.42 8.88 1.75
N HIS A 80 -7.53 9.40 0.91
CA HIS A 80 -6.10 9.21 1.09
C HIS A 80 -5.54 10.02 2.27
N VAL A 81 -4.49 9.54 2.95
CA VAL A 81 -3.95 10.16 4.16
C VAL A 81 -3.40 11.56 3.86
N TYR A 82 -2.77 11.77 2.70
CA TYR A 82 -2.33 13.12 2.32
C TYR A 82 -3.51 14.05 2.03
N SER A 83 -4.55 13.56 1.36
CA SER A 83 -5.80 14.30 1.12
C SER A 83 -6.47 14.69 2.44
N GLN A 84 -6.49 13.79 3.42
CA GLN A 84 -6.98 14.06 4.78
C GLN A 84 -6.12 15.11 5.50
N LYS A 85 -4.78 15.03 5.42
CA LYS A 85 -3.86 16.02 6.02
C LYS A 85 -4.04 17.45 5.47
N LYS A 86 -4.60 17.61 4.26
CA LYS A 86 -4.91 18.94 3.68
C LYS A 86 -6.19 19.55 4.23
N SER A 87 -7.00 18.77 4.95
CA SER A 87 -8.19 19.25 5.65
C SER A 87 -7.84 19.56 7.11
N LYS A 88 -8.43 20.63 7.67
CA LYS A 88 -8.19 21.01 9.07
C LYS A 88 -8.82 20.04 10.06
N ASP A 89 -9.98 19.50 9.70
CA ASP A 89 -10.78 18.57 10.51
C ASP A 89 -11.66 17.69 9.61
N ASP A 90 -12.28 16.67 10.22
CA ASP A 90 -13.15 15.70 9.54
C ASP A 90 -14.36 16.36 8.86
N ILE A 91 -14.83 17.50 9.39
CA ILE A 91 -15.99 18.21 8.83
C ILE A 91 -15.59 18.88 7.51
N GLU A 92 -14.45 19.58 7.50
CA GLU A 92 -13.90 20.17 6.27
C GLU A 92 -13.56 19.08 5.25
N HIS A 93 -13.05 17.94 5.71
CA HIS A 93 -12.77 16.80 4.85
C HIS A 93 -14.04 16.25 4.17
N GLN A 94 -15.11 16.06 4.94
CA GLN A 94 -16.39 15.64 4.40
C GLN A 94 -16.98 16.67 3.43
N GLN A 95 -16.87 17.97 3.74
CA GLN A 95 -17.32 19.03 2.82
C GLN A 95 -16.56 19.01 1.49
N LYS A 96 -15.25 18.69 1.54
CA LYS A 96 -14.43 18.50 0.35
C LYS A 96 -14.91 17.29 -0.47
N ALA A 97 -15.14 16.15 0.18
CA ALA A 97 -15.69 14.95 -0.44
C ALA A 97 -17.03 15.24 -1.13
N ASP A 98 -17.95 15.87 -0.39
CA ASP A 98 -19.28 16.25 -0.89
C ASP A 98 -19.18 17.16 -2.10
N LYS A 99 -18.27 18.14 -2.08
CA LYS A 99 -18.07 19.07 -3.20
C LYS A 99 -17.60 18.33 -4.46
N ILE A 100 -16.67 17.40 -4.33
CA ILE A 100 -16.14 16.61 -5.45
C ILE A 100 -17.27 15.75 -6.04
N VAL A 101 -17.93 14.95 -5.20
CA VAL A 101 -19.00 14.04 -5.61
C VAL A 101 -20.14 14.79 -6.27
N ASN A 102 -20.63 15.87 -5.64
CA ASN A 102 -21.76 16.62 -6.14
C ASN A 102 -21.48 17.25 -7.52
N GLU A 103 -20.25 17.72 -7.75
CA GLU A 103 -19.88 18.33 -9.01
C GLU A 103 -19.71 17.28 -10.12
N VAL A 104 -19.16 16.10 -9.81
CA VAL A 104 -19.08 14.97 -10.74
C VAL A 104 -20.48 14.50 -11.14
N LEU A 105 -21.36 14.25 -10.15
CA LEU A 105 -22.74 13.86 -10.40
C LEU A 105 -23.50 14.94 -11.18
N ARG A 106 -23.28 16.23 -10.88
CA ARG A 106 -23.91 17.34 -11.61
C ARG A 106 -23.59 17.31 -13.11
N ILE A 107 -22.41 16.81 -13.48
CA ILE A 107 -21.96 16.78 -14.87
C ILE A 107 -22.32 15.46 -15.56
N LEU A 108 -22.16 14.33 -14.87
CA LEU A 108 -22.29 13.00 -15.46
C LEU A 108 -23.65 12.32 -15.23
N ASP A 109 -24.27 12.50 -14.05
CA ASP A 109 -25.53 11.81 -13.68
C ASP A 109 -26.73 12.51 -14.33
N ALA A 110 -27.00 12.15 -15.58
CA ALA A 110 -28.06 12.73 -16.39
C ALA A 110 -29.46 12.41 -15.84
N ASN A 111 -29.62 11.23 -15.22
CA ASN A 111 -30.91 10.75 -14.73
C ASN A 111 -31.18 11.09 -13.24
N LYS A 112 -30.17 11.61 -12.53
CA LYS A 112 -30.20 12.07 -11.14
C LYS A 112 -30.50 10.97 -10.12
N ASN A 113 -29.99 9.76 -10.35
CA ASN A 113 -30.14 8.64 -9.42
C ASN A 113 -28.98 8.52 -8.41
N GLY A 114 -28.00 9.43 -8.46
CA GLY A 114 -26.83 9.45 -7.60
C GLY A 114 -25.72 8.49 -8.01
N LYS A 115 -25.79 7.92 -9.22
CA LYS A 115 -24.80 7.01 -9.79
C LYS A 115 -24.47 7.42 -11.22
N VAL A 116 -23.30 7.04 -11.71
CA VAL A 116 -22.89 7.28 -13.10
C VAL A 116 -22.74 5.95 -13.82
N THR A 117 -23.47 5.76 -14.91
CA THR A 117 -23.31 4.59 -15.79
C THR A 117 -22.21 4.82 -16.83
N ALA A 118 -21.68 3.74 -17.42
CA ALA A 118 -20.73 3.83 -18.54
C ALA A 118 -21.28 4.67 -19.71
N ASP A 119 -22.56 4.50 -20.03
CA ASP A 119 -23.21 5.24 -21.13
C ASP A 119 -23.34 6.74 -20.82
N GLU A 120 -23.56 7.11 -19.55
CA GLU A 120 -23.57 8.51 -19.11
C GLU A 120 -22.18 9.13 -19.17
N PHE A 121 -21.17 8.38 -18.73
CA PHE A 121 -19.78 8.79 -18.82
C PHE A 121 -19.32 8.96 -20.27
N GLU A 122 -19.62 8.01 -21.16
CA GLU A 122 -19.23 8.08 -22.58
C GLU A 122 -19.88 9.25 -23.32
N LYS A 123 -21.12 9.62 -22.98
CA LYS A 123 -21.82 10.77 -23.60
C LYS A 123 -21.14 12.09 -23.31
N VAL A 124 -20.58 12.23 -22.11
CA VAL A 124 -19.88 13.45 -21.69
C VAL A 124 -18.41 13.39 -22.10
N GLY A 125 -17.80 12.22 -21.99
CA GLY A 125 -16.38 11.99 -22.21
C GLY A 125 -15.50 12.53 -21.08
N LEU A 126 -14.19 12.30 -21.20
CA LEU A 126 -13.21 12.78 -20.21
C LEU A 126 -13.26 14.29 -20.03
N ASP A 127 -13.60 15.05 -21.08
CA ASP A 127 -13.66 16.52 -21.07
C ASP A 127 -14.67 17.10 -20.07
N GLY A 128 -15.63 16.31 -19.60
CA GLY A 128 -16.57 16.77 -18.57
C GLY A 128 -16.19 16.40 -17.14
N LEU A 129 -15.10 15.66 -16.90
CA LEU A 129 -14.68 15.45 -15.51
C LEU A 129 -14.14 16.78 -14.92
N PRO A 130 -14.51 17.14 -13.68
CA PRO A 130 -13.96 18.31 -13.02
C PRO A 130 -12.52 18.04 -12.55
N ASN A 131 -11.66 19.07 -12.62
CA ASN A 131 -10.31 19.01 -12.05
C ASN A 131 -10.32 19.61 -10.62
N PHE A 132 -9.84 18.83 -9.65
CA PHE A 132 -9.75 19.19 -8.23
C PHE A 132 -8.32 19.23 -7.68
N ASP A 133 -7.29 19.39 -8.52
CA ASP A 133 -5.88 19.42 -8.11
C ASP A 133 -5.63 20.43 -6.96
N HIS A 134 -6.32 21.59 -7.01
CA HIS A 134 -6.25 22.61 -5.95
C HIS A 134 -6.78 22.16 -4.58
N LEU A 135 -7.49 21.03 -4.50
CA LEU A 135 -8.03 20.43 -3.27
C LEU A 135 -7.13 19.31 -2.72
N GLY A 136 -5.99 19.04 -3.37
CA GLY A 136 -5.12 17.90 -3.02
C GLY A 136 -5.81 16.55 -3.25
N ALA A 137 -6.67 16.50 -4.27
CA ALA A 137 -7.44 15.33 -4.70
C ALA A 137 -6.78 14.71 -5.94
N GLU A 138 -5.48 14.44 -5.82
CA GLU A 138 -4.80 13.57 -6.78
C GLU A 138 -5.37 12.16 -6.53
N GLY A 139 -5.75 11.44 -7.59
CA GLY A 139 -6.42 10.16 -7.44
C GLY A 139 -5.48 9.17 -6.78
N HIS A 140 -5.94 8.45 -5.76
CA HIS A 140 -5.09 7.57 -4.94
C HIS A 140 -5.91 6.36 -4.53
N HIS A 141 -5.62 5.20 -5.11
CA HIS A 141 -6.41 3.97 -4.94
C HIS A 141 -5.91 3.07 -3.82
N TYR A 142 -4.64 3.21 -3.44
CA TYR A 142 -3.98 2.27 -2.55
C TYR A 142 -3.82 2.83 -1.13
N ASP A 143 -3.38 1.98 -0.20
CA ASP A 143 -2.99 2.43 1.14
C ASP A 143 -1.65 3.16 1.11
N VAL A 144 -1.30 3.83 2.21
CA VAL A 144 -0.08 4.67 2.32
C VAL A 144 1.17 3.90 1.89
N GLU A 145 1.28 2.62 2.26
CA GLU A 145 2.46 1.80 1.92
C GLU A 145 2.53 1.48 0.44
N SER A 146 1.42 1.00 -0.13
CA SER A 146 1.39 0.63 -1.54
C SER A 146 1.54 1.86 -2.42
N GLU A 147 1.05 3.02 -1.99
CA GLU A 147 1.25 4.30 -2.67
C GLU A 147 2.71 4.76 -2.60
N PHE A 148 3.33 4.72 -1.41
CA PHE A 148 4.77 4.99 -1.28
C PHE A 148 5.59 4.05 -2.17
N PHE A 149 5.25 2.76 -2.20
CA PHE A 149 5.92 1.78 -3.05
C PHE A 149 5.76 2.11 -4.55
N LEU A 150 4.52 2.30 -5.01
CA LEU A 150 4.22 2.49 -6.45
C LEU A 150 4.72 3.82 -6.98
N HIS A 151 4.61 4.90 -6.20
CA HIS A 151 4.90 6.24 -6.71
C HIS A 151 6.29 6.75 -6.34
N HIS A 152 6.84 6.30 -5.22
CA HIS A 152 8.12 6.80 -4.73
C HIS A 152 9.22 5.75 -4.82
N GLU A 153 8.97 4.54 -4.30
CA GLU A 153 9.96 3.47 -4.33
C GLU A 153 10.25 3.02 -5.77
N GLU A 154 9.24 2.86 -6.62
CA GLU A 154 9.47 2.50 -8.02
C GLU A 154 10.24 3.59 -8.80
N GLU A 155 9.92 4.87 -8.56
CA GLU A 155 10.55 5.99 -9.29
C GLU A 155 12.00 6.21 -8.85
N PHE A 156 12.27 6.21 -7.54
CA PHE A 156 13.57 6.61 -6.99
C PHE A 156 14.41 5.43 -6.48
N HIS A 157 13.78 4.31 -6.14
CA HIS A 157 14.39 3.16 -5.45
C HIS A 157 14.10 1.82 -6.17
N SER A 158 14.08 1.79 -7.51
CA SER A 158 13.76 0.58 -8.29
C SER A 158 14.93 -0.38 -8.52
N THR A 159 16.15 -0.01 -8.12
CA THR A 159 17.36 -0.81 -8.37
C THR A 159 18.06 -1.18 -7.07
N PRO A 160 18.79 -2.31 -7.00
CA PRO A 160 19.55 -2.67 -5.81
C PRO A 160 20.53 -1.59 -5.35
N GLU A 161 21.07 -0.80 -6.27
CA GLU A 161 21.97 0.32 -5.98
C GLU A 161 21.25 1.50 -5.32
N THR A 162 19.98 1.75 -5.70
CA THR A 162 19.14 2.81 -5.12
C THR A 162 18.34 2.34 -3.91
N GLN A 163 18.29 1.03 -3.64
CA GLN A 163 17.70 0.43 -2.43
C GLN A 163 18.77 0.18 -1.35
N THR A 164 19.50 1.24 -1.01
CA THR A 164 20.51 1.23 0.08
C THR A 164 20.13 2.24 1.14
N ASP A 165 20.51 1.99 2.40
CA ASP A 165 20.22 2.86 3.54
C ASP A 165 20.67 4.32 3.27
N GLU A 166 21.76 4.50 2.53
CA GLU A 166 22.28 5.82 2.18
C GLU A 166 21.53 6.51 1.03
N SER A 167 20.75 5.76 0.25
CA SER A 167 20.01 6.28 -0.91
C SER A 167 18.64 6.84 -0.54
N TYR A 168 18.03 6.37 0.56
CA TYR A 168 16.74 6.86 1.05
C TYR A 168 16.88 8.22 1.75
N ILE A 169 16.98 9.28 0.96
CA ILE A 169 17.22 10.65 1.44
C ILE A 169 16.24 11.67 0.87
N HIS A 170 15.24 11.24 0.09
CA HIS A 170 14.21 12.13 -0.40
C HIS A 170 13.33 12.61 0.77
N PRO A 171 12.79 13.84 0.72
CA PRO A 171 11.89 14.34 1.75
C PRO A 171 10.73 13.37 2.07
N GLU A 172 10.20 12.71 1.04
CA GLU A 172 9.14 11.71 1.12
C GLU A 172 9.61 10.43 1.84
N ASP A 173 10.85 9.97 1.63
CA ASP A 173 11.44 8.84 2.36
C ASP A 173 11.46 9.13 3.87
N ILE A 174 11.95 10.32 4.22
CA ILE A 174 12.11 10.75 5.60
C ILE A 174 10.74 10.91 6.26
N GLU A 175 9.77 11.50 5.56
CA GLU A 175 8.41 11.62 6.09
C GLU A 175 7.77 10.24 6.29
N HIS A 176 7.87 9.36 5.29
CA HIS A 176 7.34 8.01 5.37
C HIS A 176 7.94 7.25 6.57
N PHE A 177 9.27 7.17 6.69
CA PHE A 177 9.91 6.48 7.82
C PHE A 177 9.63 7.13 9.18
N ALA A 178 9.55 8.46 9.25
CA ALA A 178 9.15 9.13 10.49
C ALA A 178 7.72 8.76 10.93
N GLN A 179 6.81 8.53 9.98
CA GLN A 179 5.47 8.02 10.30
C GLN A 179 5.51 6.59 10.83
N HIS A 180 6.33 5.72 10.24
CA HIS A 180 6.56 4.36 10.74
C HIS A 180 7.11 4.38 12.17
N GLU A 181 8.16 5.17 12.44
CA GLU A 181 8.75 5.30 13.77
C GLU A 181 7.74 5.78 14.83
N ASP A 182 6.87 6.71 14.47
CA ASP A 182 5.82 7.22 15.37
C ASP A 182 4.76 6.16 15.64
N ILE A 183 4.33 5.40 14.62
CA ILE A 183 3.40 4.28 14.82
C ILE A 183 4.02 3.20 15.71
N GLU A 184 5.25 2.76 15.41
CA GLU A 184 5.96 1.75 16.19
C GLU A 184 6.13 2.19 17.66
N ARG A 185 6.47 3.46 17.89
CA ARG A 185 6.59 4.02 19.25
C ARG A 185 5.26 3.99 20.00
N ARG A 186 4.17 4.42 19.38
CA ARG A 186 2.84 4.39 20.01
C ARG A 186 2.36 2.96 20.31
N GLU A 187 2.73 2.00 19.46
CA GLU A 187 2.46 0.58 19.70
C GLU A 187 3.30 0.05 20.87
N ALA A 188 4.59 0.38 20.90
CA ALA A 188 5.48 0.02 22.01
C ALA A 188 5.04 0.64 23.34
N GLU A 189 4.50 1.86 23.35
CA GLU A 189 3.91 2.48 24.54
C GLU A 189 2.71 1.70 25.10
N LYS A 190 1.83 1.22 24.20
CA LYS A 190 0.67 0.40 24.59
C LYS A 190 1.12 -0.96 25.13
N GLU A 191 2.10 -1.58 24.50
CA GLU A 191 2.68 -2.85 24.92
C GLU A 191 3.40 -2.72 26.27
N ALA A 192 4.23 -1.69 26.43
CA ALA A 192 4.95 -1.40 27.67
C ALA A 192 3.98 -1.24 28.84
N LYS A 193 2.89 -0.50 28.63
CA LYS A 193 1.82 -0.33 29.62
C LYS A 193 1.14 -1.66 29.98
N TYR A 194 0.93 -2.54 29.01
CA TYR A 194 0.32 -3.84 29.24
C TYR A 194 1.25 -4.80 30.00
N GLN A 195 2.52 -4.86 29.58
CA GLN A 195 3.52 -5.74 30.16
C GLN A 195 4.09 -5.23 31.50
N GLY A 196 3.95 -3.94 31.79
CA GLY A 196 4.51 -3.31 32.98
C GLY A 196 6.02 -3.08 32.91
N ILE A 197 6.58 -2.97 31.70
CA ILE A 197 7.99 -2.70 31.42
C ILE A 197 8.19 -1.32 30.78
N SER A 198 9.43 -0.89 30.56
CA SER A 198 9.67 0.40 29.88
C SER A 198 9.47 0.30 28.36
N VAL A 199 9.25 1.44 27.71
CA VAL A 199 9.12 1.50 26.24
C VAL A 199 10.42 1.08 25.57
N GLU A 200 11.56 1.47 26.13
CA GLU A 200 12.90 1.08 25.63
C GLU A 200 13.13 -0.43 25.71
N GLU A 201 12.61 -1.09 26.75
CA GLU A 201 12.69 -2.54 26.88
C GLU A 201 11.84 -3.25 25.80
N VAL A 202 10.64 -2.74 25.50
CA VAL A 202 9.81 -3.25 24.39
C VAL A 202 10.51 -3.05 23.04
N LEU A 203 10.99 -1.84 22.76
CA LEU A 203 11.68 -1.54 21.50
C LEU A 203 12.92 -2.42 21.31
N LYS A 204 13.65 -2.69 22.39
CA LYS A 204 14.79 -3.62 22.36
C LYS A 204 14.34 -5.05 22.06
N GLN A 205 13.26 -5.52 22.68
CA GLN A 205 12.71 -6.86 22.39
C GLN A 205 12.30 -6.99 20.92
N HIS A 206 11.68 -5.95 20.34
CA HIS A 206 11.32 -5.90 18.93
C HIS A 206 12.55 -5.96 18.02
N ALA A 207 13.58 -5.16 18.31
CA ALA A 207 14.83 -5.14 17.56
C ALA A 207 15.57 -6.49 17.61
N ASP A 208 15.65 -7.11 18.79
CA ASP A 208 16.27 -8.44 18.97
C ASP A 208 15.50 -9.52 18.19
N ALA A 209 14.16 -9.46 18.17
CA ALA A 209 13.31 -10.37 17.41
C ALA A 209 13.48 -10.20 15.89
N GLU A 210 13.62 -8.96 15.41
CA GLU A 210 13.85 -8.65 14.01
C GLU A 210 15.23 -9.16 13.54
N ALA A 211 16.28 -8.90 14.33
CA ALA A 211 17.61 -9.42 14.06
C ALA A 211 17.65 -10.95 14.00
N ALA A 212 16.94 -11.61 14.92
CA ALA A 212 16.81 -13.07 14.91
C ALA A 212 16.05 -13.59 13.67
N ALA A 213 14.97 -12.91 13.25
CA ALA A 213 14.22 -13.26 12.05
C ALA A 213 15.05 -13.07 10.78
N ALA A 214 15.82 -11.98 10.68
CA ALA A 214 16.72 -11.72 9.56
C ALA A 214 17.84 -12.79 9.48
N ALA A 215 18.42 -13.17 10.62
CA ALA A 215 19.42 -14.23 10.69
C ALA A 215 18.85 -15.60 10.26
N ALA A 216 17.61 -15.92 10.67
CA ALA A 216 16.93 -17.14 10.25
C ALA A 216 16.62 -17.16 8.74
N ALA A 217 16.30 -16.01 8.14
CA ALA A 217 16.06 -15.90 6.71
C ALA A 217 17.34 -16.04 5.86
N ALA A 218 18.51 -15.68 6.41
CA ALA A 218 19.80 -15.76 5.72
C ALA A 218 20.42 -17.18 5.69
N HIS A 219 19.92 -18.11 6.50
CA HIS A 219 20.38 -19.50 6.55
C HIS A 219 19.23 -20.48 6.32
N PRO A 220 18.90 -20.81 5.06
CA PRO A 220 17.98 -21.91 4.76
C PRO A 220 18.74 -23.23 4.88
N ASP A 221 19.00 -23.73 6.09
CA ASP A 221 19.70 -25.01 6.25
C ASP A 221 18.77 -26.19 5.87
N ALA A 222 19.06 -26.75 4.69
CA ALA A 222 19.28 -28.18 4.38
C ALA A 222 18.29 -29.28 4.80
N ASP A 223 17.02 -29.01 5.13
CA ASP A 223 15.98 -30.06 5.27
C ASP A 223 14.67 -29.74 4.52
N GLN A 224 14.75 -29.00 3.41
CA GLN A 224 13.65 -28.97 2.44
C GLN A 224 13.96 -29.96 1.33
N GLU A 225 13.27 -31.10 1.33
CA GLU A 225 13.15 -31.93 0.13
C GLU A 225 12.78 -31.04 -1.06
N PRO A 226 13.38 -31.28 -2.23
CA PRO A 226 13.25 -30.38 -3.36
C PRO A 226 11.78 -30.16 -3.69
N LEU A 227 11.37 -28.88 -3.74
CA LEU A 227 10.15 -28.45 -4.40
C LEU A 227 10.20 -28.99 -5.83
N ALA A 228 9.51 -30.09 -6.05
CA ALA A 228 9.28 -30.62 -7.37
C ALA A 228 8.67 -29.49 -8.21
N ALA A 229 9.27 -29.26 -9.37
CA ALA A 229 8.79 -28.34 -10.38
C ALA A 229 7.27 -28.48 -10.53
N ALA A 230 6.57 -27.35 -10.49
CA ALA A 230 5.16 -27.28 -10.81
C ALA A 230 4.97 -27.73 -12.27
N GLU A 231 4.59 -28.99 -12.48
CA GLU A 231 4.12 -29.46 -13.77
C GLU A 231 2.76 -28.82 -14.06
N HIS A 232 2.68 -28.13 -15.20
CA HIS A 232 1.45 -27.66 -15.81
C HIS A 232 0.47 -28.84 -16.03
N PRO A 233 -0.85 -28.65 -15.83
CA PRO A 233 -1.81 -29.70 -16.05
C PRO A 233 -2.11 -29.75 -17.55
N HIS A 234 -1.62 -30.78 -18.25
CA HIS A 234 -2.26 -31.47 -19.39
C HIS A 234 -1.22 -32.35 -20.09
N GLY A 235 -1.36 -33.67 -19.96
CA GLY A 235 -0.44 -34.63 -20.57
C GLY A 235 -0.85 -36.06 -20.28
N GLU A 236 -1.98 -36.48 -20.85
CA GLU A 236 -2.46 -37.86 -20.89
C GLU A 236 -1.45 -38.79 -21.58
N GLN A 237 -0.84 -39.73 -20.85
CA GLN A 237 -0.30 -40.97 -21.42
C GLN A 237 -0.47 -42.17 -20.46
N VAL A 238 -0.99 -43.24 -21.06
CA VAL A 238 -1.40 -44.54 -20.52
C VAL A 238 -0.21 -45.53 -20.53
N GLU A 239 -0.29 -46.59 -19.70
CA GLU A 239 0.28 -47.97 -19.86
C GLU A 239 1.12 -48.48 -18.64
N PRO A 240 1.22 -49.82 -18.37
CA PRO A 240 0.55 -50.40 -17.21
C PRO A 240 1.41 -51.33 -16.30
N ASN A 241 0.74 -51.87 -15.26
CA ASN A 241 0.93 -53.20 -14.67
C ASN A 241 1.90 -53.37 -13.47
N GLN A 242 1.35 -53.41 -12.23
CA GLN A 242 1.88 -54.20 -11.11
C GLN A 242 0.76 -54.58 -10.09
N PRO A 243 0.78 -55.79 -9.50
CA PRO A 243 -0.36 -56.38 -8.76
C PRO A 243 -0.49 -55.89 -7.29
N PRO A 244 -1.69 -55.99 -6.68
CA PRO A 244 -1.98 -55.31 -5.41
C PRO A 244 -1.48 -56.05 -4.17
N SER A 245 -0.78 -55.34 -3.28
CA SER A 245 -0.53 -55.71 -1.88
C SER A 245 -1.54 -55.01 -0.96
N ALA A 246 -2.00 -55.72 0.08
CA ALA A 246 -3.15 -55.39 0.92
C ALA A 246 -3.09 -54.01 1.64
N PRO A 247 -4.24 -53.35 1.90
CA PRO A 247 -4.28 -51.98 2.41
C PRO A 247 -4.04 -51.88 3.92
N ASN A 248 -3.00 -51.14 4.31
CA ASN A 248 -2.87 -50.60 5.67
C ASN A 248 -3.89 -49.45 5.89
N PRO A 249 -4.46 -49.28 7.11
CA PRO A 249 -5.51 -48.30 7.37
C PRO A 249 -5.02 -46.87 7.11
N ARG A 250 -5.77 -46.12 6.30
CA ARG A 250 -5.48 -44.73 5.93
C ARG A 250 -5.47 -43.84 7.17
N VAL A 251 -4.29 -43.40 7.58
CA VAL A 251 -4.14 -42.22 8.44
C VAL A 251 -4.58 -41.01 7.61
N THR A 252 -5.72 -40.42 7.95
CA THR A 252 -6.18 -39.17 7.32
C THR A 252 -5.25 -38.05 7.74
N ARG A 253 -4.18 -37.82 6.96
CA ARG A 253 -3.29 -36.67 7.14
C ARG A 253 -4.09 -35.42 6.77
N VAL A 254 -4.58 -34.70 7.78
CA VAL A 254 -5.22 -33.40 7.59
C VAL A 254 -4.17 -32.45 7.01
N THR A 255 -4.50 -31.79 5.90
CA THR A 255 -3.62 -30.82 5.26
C THR A 255 -3.28 -29.70 6.24
N PRO A 256 -1.99 -29.39 6.49
CA PRO A 256 -1.58 -28.30 7.37
C PRO A 256 -2.26 -26.97 6.97
N PRO A 257 -2.60 -26.09 7.93
CA PRO A 257 -3.34 -24.85 7.66
C PRO A 257 -2.68 -23.95 6.60
N GLU A 258 -1.37 -24.02 6.48
CA GLU A 258 -0.56 -23.28 5.51
C GLU A 258 -0.79 -23.74 4.06
N LYS A 259 -1.19 -25.00 3.87
CA LYS A 259 -1.42 -25.65 2.57
C LYS A 259 -2.91 -25.73 2.19
N GLN A 260 -3.78 -25.15 3.01
CA GLN A 260 -5.22 -25.06 2.73
C GLN A 260 -5.52 -23.85 1.84
N ASP A 261 -6.57 -23.96 1.04
CA ASP A 261 -7.08 -22.86 0.22
C ASP A 261 -7.37 -21.62 1.10
N PRO A 262 -6.89 -20.40 0.74
CA PRO A 262 -7.09 -19.19 1.52
C PRO A 262 -8.56 -18.92 1.87
N ALA A 263 -9.50 -19.17 0.94
CA ALA A 263 -10.92 -18.94 1.19
C ALA A 263 -11.48 -19.87 2.28
N GLN A 264 -10.93 -21.09 2.41
CA GLN A 264 -11.28 -22.00 3.49
C GLN A 264 -10.62 -21.60 4.81
N ARG A 265 -9.34 -21.21 4.76
CA ARG A 265 -8.55 -20.83 5.93
C ARG A 265 -9.09 -19.59 6.63
N PHE A 266 -9.54 -18.60 5.88
CA PHE A 266 -10.04 -17.33 6.42
C PHE A 266 -11.56 -17.28 6.60
N ARG A 267 -12.29 -18.33 6.20
CA ARG A 267 -13.77 -18.35 6.17
C ARG A 267 -14.44 -17.87 7.46
N ASN A 268 -13.93 -18.32 8.60
CA ASN A 268 -14.48 -17.99 9.93
C ASN A 268 -13.54 -17.09 10.74
N ALA A 269 -12.43 -16.64 10.16
CA ALA A 269 -11.38 -15.94 10.88
C ALA A 269 -11.88 -14.61 11.49
N LYS A 270 -12.72 -13.87 10.75
CA LYS A 270 -13.30 -12.61 11.23
C LYS A 270 -14.22 -12.81 12.45
N SER A 271 -15.14 -13.77 12.38
CA SER A 271 -16.06 -14.05 13.49
C SER A 271 -15.34 -14.57 14.74
N GLU A 272 -14.26 -15.32 14.57
CA GLU A 272 -13.44 -15.79 15.70
C GLU A 272 -12.56 -14.66 16.26
N ALA A 273 -12.07 -13.76 15.42
CA ALA A 273 -11.32 -12.58 15.85
C ALA A 273 -12.16 -11.65 16.73
N ASP A 274 -13.41 -11.37 16.31
CA ASP A 274 -14.35 -10.55 17.08
C ASP A 274 -14.63 -11.13 18.47
N LYS A 275 -14.66 -12.47 18.60
CA LYS A 275 -14.82 -13.16 19.90
C LYS A 275 -13.59 -13.05 20.79
N LYS A 276 -12.39 -13.02 20.21
CA LYS A 276 -11.12 -12.84 20.95
C LYS A 276 -10.89 -11.40 21.42
N GLY A 277 -11.65 -10.46 20.88
CA GLY A 277 -11.52 -9.03 21.21
C GLY A 277 -10.26 -8.40 20.61
N GLU A 278 -9.98 -7.17 21.04
CA GLU A 278 -8.86 -6.37 20.54
C GLU A 278 -7.52 -7.01 20.86
N TRP A 279 -6.55 -6.89 19.96
CA TRP A 279 -5.17 -7.31 20.19
C TRP A 279 -4.56 -6.47 21.33
N GLY A 280 -3.75 -7.11 22.18
CA GLY A 280 -3.32 -6.52 23.44
C GLY A 280 -4.32 -6.68 24.61
N ALA A 281 -5.50 -7.27 24.38
CA ALA A 281 -6.46 -7.64 25.42
C ALA A 281 -6.53 -9.17 25.64
N GLY A 282 -6.92 -9.57 26.85
CA GLY A 282 -7.09 -10.98 27.24
C GLY A 282 -5.80 -11.66 27.71
N SER A 283 -5.84 -13.00 27.83
CA SER A 283 -4.70 -13.82 28.26
C SER A 283 -3.55 -13.85 27.25
N ASP A 284 -3.87 -13.62 25.98
CA ASP A 284 -2.92 -13.75 24.87
C ASP A 284 -2.17 -12.43 24.60
N GLY A 285 -2.62 -11.30 25.18
CA GLY A 285 -1.90 -10.02 25.18
C GLY A 285 -1.36 -9.59 23.82
N TYR A 286 -0.06 -9.30 23.79
CA TYR A 286 0.73 -8.84 22.64
C TYR A 286 1.47 -9.99 21.93
N GLN A 287 1.01 -11.25 22.09
CA GLN A 287 1.63 -12.39 21.41
C GLN A 287 1.52 -12.26 19.87
N ARG A 288 2.55 -12.74 19.18
CA ARG A 288 2.64 -12.67 17.71
C ARG A 288 1.45 -13.39 17.05
N PRO A 289 0.74 -12.74 16.11
CA PRO A 289 -0.43 -13.33 15.47
C PRO A 289 -0.04 -14.46 14.52
N THR A 290 -0.22 -15.70 14.95
CA THR A 290 0.13 -16.89 14.15
C THR A 290 -1.07 -17.42 13.38
N LYS A 291 -2.27 -17.37 13.96
CA LYS A 291 -3.48 -17.96 13.37
C LYS A 291 -4.24 -16.94 12.52
N PRO A 292 -5.05 -17.40 11.54
CA PRO A 292 -5.87 -16.53 10.70
C PRO A 292 -6.74 -15.55 11.49
N GLU A 293 -7.35 -15.99 12.59
CA GLU A 293 -8.19 -15.14 13.42
C GLU A 293 -7.40 -14.11 14.25
N ASP A 294 -6.15 -14.41 14.63
CA ASP A 294 -5.32 -13.44 15.36
C ASP A 294 -4.97 -12.25 14.46
N LYS A 295 -4.73 -12.52 13.17
CA LYS A 295 -4.43 -11.52 12.14
C LYS A 295 -5.61 -10.63 11.76
N MET A 296 -6.83 -10.99 12.20
CA MET A 296 -8.05 -10.22 11.94
C MET A 296 -8.57 -9.48 13.18
N ARG A 297 -7.83 -9.53 14.30
CA ARG A 297 -8.20 -8.78 15.53
C ARG A 297 -8.06 -7.28 15.31
N LYS A 298 -8.93 -6.52 15.96
CA LYS A 298 -8.81 -5.04 16.02
C LYS A 298 -7.53 -4.67 16.77
N ASN A 299 -6.94 -3.51 16.45
CA ASN A 299 -5.69 -2.99 17.04
C ASN A 299 -4.47 -3.90 16.84
N LEU A 300 -4.46 -4.75 15.81
CA LEU A 300 -3.26 -5.50 15.44
C LEU A 300 -2.13 -4.53 15.05
N PRO A 301 -0.89 -4.77 15.51
CA PRO A 301 0.26 -3.94 15.20
C PRO A 301 0.40 -3.73 13.71
N TYR A 302 0.71 -2.51 13.34
CA TYR A 302 0.94 -2.09 11.98
C TYR A 302 1.97 -2.98 11.27
N LYS A 303 3.08 -3.33 11.94
CA LYS A 303 4.14 -4.23 11.43
C LYS A 303 3.73 -5.69 11.24
N GLU A 304 2.66 -6.14 11.91
CA GLU A 304 2.11 -7.50 11.73
C GLU A 304 1.00 -7.54 10.66
N ARG A 305 0.46 -6.37 10.28
CA ARG A 305 -0.51 -6.22 9.19
C ARG A 305 0.17 -6.10 7.83
N ILE A 306 1.28 -5.38 7.78
CA ILE A 306 2.07 -5.18 6.57
C ILE A 306 3.27 -6.11 6.66
N GLN A 307 3.35 -7.09 5.75
CA GLN A 307 4.58 -7.87 5.65
C GLN A 307 5.66 -6.97 5.07
N TYR A 308 6.44 -6.33 5.94
CA TYR A 308 7.71 -5.72 5.59
C TYR A 308 8.69 -6.84 5.21
N LYS A 309 8.48 -7.43 4.03
CA LYS A 309 9.34 -8.43 3.41
C LYS A 309 9.72 -7.95 2.02
N PHE A 310 10.14 -6.70 1.91
CA PHE A 310 10.83 -6.19 0.73
C PHE A 310 12.30 -6.63 0.78
N ARG A 311 12.49 -7.92 0.55
CA ARG A 311 13.75 -8.56 0.12
C ARG A 311 13.49 -9.53 -1.02
N ARG A 312 12.56 -9.18 -1.91
CA ARG A 312 12.31 -9.90 -3.15
C ARG A 312 12.89 -9.07 -4.28
N SER A 313 13.95 -9.57 -4.90
CA SER A 313 14.54 -8.97 -6.08
C SER A 313 13.54 -9.02 -7.25
N TRP A 314 13.56 -7.99 -8.10
CA TRP A 314 12.80 -7.88 -9.35
C TRP A 314 12.87 -9.07 -10.33
N GLY A 315 13.75 -10.05 -10.10
CA GLY A 315 13.84 -11.29 -10.90
C GLY A 315 12.86 -12.41 -10.51
N ASP A 316 11.99 -12.20 -9.52
CA ASP A 316 11.03 -13.21 -9.02
C ASP A 316 9.60 -13.04 -9.60
N PHE A 317 9.41 -12.17 -10.60
CA PHE A 317 8.15 -11.98 -11.34
C PHE A 317 8.24 -12.51 -12.78
#